data_AF-A0A7C2AEG2-F1
#
_entry.id   AF-A0A7C2AEG2-F1
#
_cell.length_a   1.000
_cell.length_b   1.000
_cell.length_c   1.000
_cell.angle_alpha   90.00
_cell.angle_beta   90.00
_cell.angle_gamma   90.00
#
_symmetry.space_group_name_H-M   'P 1'
#
loop_
_entity.id
_entity.type
_entity.pdbx_description
1 polymer ?
#
loop_
_entity_poly.entity_id
_entity_poly.type
_entity_poly.pdbx_seq_one_letter_code
_entity_poly.pdbx_strand_id
1 'polypeptide(L)'
;EKAELDKVRKDLHDERRIMEGDILLRVEKILTGKVSDGGPEGLAAGAKVTKGYLADLPQEQWFSVRLQNEEANKQLEALHSQFKQLKKTFEAKFEEKRAKLTAGDDLAPGVLKMVKVYLAVKRRTQPGDKMAGRHGNKGVISMIVPAEDMPYTKDGTPVDVVLNPLGVPSRMNVGQILETHLGWAAKGVGKRLAEMLDEKREVAEVRNYMDKIYNQSGKKEDLDSLTDDEVLKLAHNMRKGVPMATPVFDGAAESEIKAMLELAGLPPSGQTTLYDGRTGDPFDRPVTVGYMYMLKLNHLVDDKMHARSTGPYSLVTQQPLGGKAQFGGQRFGEMEVWALEAYGAAYTLQEMLTVKSDDVAGRTKMYKSIVDGDHTIDAGMPESFNVLTKEIRALCLDIELD
;
A
#
# COMPACT_ATOMS: atom_id res chain seq x y z
N GLU A 1 -20.65 -21.53 -6.91
CA GLU A 1 -21.35 -22.72 -6.35
C GLU A 1 -20.54 -24.01 -6.39
N LYS A 2 -20.74 -24.99 -7.31
CA LYS A 2 -20.07 -26.31 -7.23
C LYS A 2 -18.54 -26.24 -7.12
N ALA A 3 -17.91 -25.44 -7.98
CA ALA A 3 -16.46 -25.24 -7.96
C ALA A 3 -15.93 -24.56 -6.67
N GLU A 4 -16.70 -23.65 -6.08
CA GLU A 4 -16.33 -22.99 -4.82
C GLU A 4 -16.54 -23.92 -3.62
N LEU A 5 -17.59 -24.72 -3.65
CA LEU A 5 -17.86 -25.74 -2.64
C LEU A 5 -16.77 -26.81 -2.66
N ASP A 6 -16.33 -27.23 -3.85
CA ASP A 6 -15.20 -28.16 -4.02
C ASP A 6 -13.88 -27.55 -3.52
N LYS A 7 -13.66 -26.26 -3.73
CA LYS A 7 -12.48 -25.55 -3.20
C LYS A 7 -12.50 -25.47 -1.68
N VAL A 8 -13.63 -25.06 -1.09
CA VAL A 8 -13.80 -25.03 0.37
C VAL A 8 -13.67 -26.42 0.98
N ARG A 9 -14.20 -27.45 0.31
CA ARG A 9 -14.06 -28.84 0.73
C ARG A 9 -12.60 -29.27 0.72
N LYS A 10 -11.84 -28.92 -0.32
CA LYS A 10 -10.42 -29.23 -0.44
C LYS A 10 -9.61 -28.55 0.67
N ASP A 11 -9.80 -27.24 0.86
CA ASP A 11 -9.09 -26.46 1.89
C ASP A 11 -9.36 -27.02 3.30
N LEU A 12 -10.62 -27.28 3.64
CA LEU A 12 -11.00 -27.85 4.94
C LEU A 12 -10.51 -29.29 5.11
N HIS A 13 -10.48 -30.08 4.03
CA HIS A 13 -9.97 -31.44 4.07
C HIS A 13 -8.45 -31.47 4.29
N ASP A 14 -7.72 -30.55 3.67
CA ASP A 14 -6.27 -30.41 3.82
C ASP A 14 -5.91 -29.93 5.24
N GLU A 15 -6.62 -28.93 5.77
CA GLU A 15 -6.48 -28.49 7.17
C GLU A 15 -6.77 -29.63 8.15
N ARG A 16 -7.88 -30.36 7.93
CA ARG A 16 -8.26 -31.50 8.76
C ARG A 16 -7.19 -32.58 8.73
N ARG A 17 -6.69 -32.95 7.54
CA ARG A 17 -5.65 -33.98 7.37
C ARG A 17 -4.36 -33.63 8.12
N ILE A 18 -3.93 -32.38 8.10
CA ILE A 18 -2.71 -31.93 8.80
C ILE A 18 -2.89 -32.07 10.32
N MET A 19 -4.03 -31.61 10.85
CA MET A 19 -4.30 -31.64 12.29
C MET A 19 -4.57 -33.07 12.81
N GLU A 20 -5.32 -33.88 12.05
CA GLU A 20 -5.51 -35.31 12.35
C GLU A 20 -4.17 -36.05 12.31
N GLY A 21 -3.31 -35.74 11.33
CA GLY A 21 -1.96 -36.27 11.22
C GLY A 21 -1.08 -35.97 12.44
N ASP A 22 -1.10 -34.73 12.97
CA ASP A 22 -0.36 -34.38 14.18
C ASP A 22 -0.85 -35.17 15.42
N ILE A 23 -2.17 -35.31 15.58
CA ILE A 23 -2.75 -36.11 16.68
C ILE A 23 -2.33 -37.58 16.54
N LEU A 24 -2.43 -38.16 15.34
CA LEU A 24 -2.05 -39.55 15.08
C LEU A 24 -0.55 -39.79 15.30
N LEU A 25 0.32 -38.84 14.93
CA LEU A 25 1.76 -38.92 15.21
C LEU A 25 2.05 -38.91 16.72
N ARG A 26 1.30 -38.13 17.51
CA ARG A 26 1.40 -38.15 18.98
C ARG A 26 0.93 -39.48 19.57
N VAL A 27 -0.17 -40.03 19.04
CA VAL A 27 -0.70 -41.34 19.42
C VAL A 27 0.29 -42.45 19.08
N GLU A 28 0.88 -42.42 17.88
CA GLU A 28 1.91 -43.39 17.45
C GLU A 28 3.10 -43.39 18.43
N LYS A 29 3.62 -42.22 18.81
CA LYS A 29 4.72 -42.08 19.78
C LYS A 29 4.37 -42.63 21.17
N ILE A 30 3.12 -42.44 21.61
CA ILE A 30 2.65 -42.94 22.91
C ILE A 30 2.50 -44.47 22.87
N LEU A 31 2.04 -45.02 21.75
CA LEU A 31 1.81 -46.45 21.59
C LEU A 31 3.14 -47.21 21.35
N THR A 32 4.09 -46.66 20.60
CA THR A 32 5.33 -47.38 20.26
C THR A 32 6.15 -47.76 21.48
N GLY A 33 6.44 -49.06 21.62
CA GLY A 33 7.33 -49.58 22.67
C GLY A 33 6.67 -49.78 24.05
N LYS A 34 5.39 -49.45 24.23
CA LYS A 34 4.62 -49.76 25.45
C LYS A 34 3.99 -51.16 25.38
N VAL A 35 3.77 -51.75 26.55
CA VAL A 35 3.15 -53.08 26.71
C VAL A 35 1.63 -52.94 26.66
N SER A 36 1.01 -53.67 25.74
CA SER A 36 -0.44 -53.68 25.57
C SER A 36 -1.12 -54.64 26.53
N ASP A 37 -2.28 -54.22 27.05
CA ASP A 37 -3.20 -55.06 27.82
C ASP A 37 -4.26 -55.74 26.91
N GLY A 38 -4.32 -55.30 25.65
CA GLY A 38 -5.16 -55.87 24.59
C GLY A 38 -5.43 -54.84 23.49
N GLY A 39 -5.71 -55.29 22.28
CA GLY A 39 -5.97 -54.42 21.14
C GLY A 39 -6.74 -55.10 19.99
N PRO A 40 -7.19 -54.32 18.99
CA PRO A 40 -7.82 -54.85 17.77
C PRO A 40 -6.91 -55.82 17.01
N GLU A 41 -7.47 -56.69 16.16
CA GLU A 41 -6.71 -57.72 15.42
C GLU A 41 -5.86 -58.69 16.26
N GLY A 42 -6.30 -58.98 17.49
CA GLY A 42 -5.74 -60.10 18.27
C GLY A 42 -4.41 -59.82 18.97
N LEU A 43 -4.12 -58.55 19.30
CA LEU A 43 -2.95 -58.18 20.09
C LEU A 43 -3.03 -58.79 21.50
N ALA A 44 -2.13 -59.74 21.79
CA ALA A 44 -2.08 -60.45 23.06
C ALA A 44 -1.67 -59.53 24.24
N ALA A 45 -2.26 -59.78 25.41
CA ALA A 45 -1.86 -59.10 26.65
C ALA A 45 -0.38 -59.41 26.97
N GLY A 46 0.42 -58.36 27.15
CA GLY A 46 1.87 -58.47 27.38
C GLY A 46 2.75 -58.26 26.14
N ALA A 47 2.18 -58.12 24.94
CA ALA A 47 2.94 -57.82 23.73
C ALA A 47 3.38 -56.34 23.67
N LYS A 48 4.52 -56.05 23.02
CA LYS A 48 4.95 -54.67 22.74
C LYS A 48 4.31 -54.19 21.44
N VAL A 49 3.74 -52.99 21.46
CA VAL A 49 3.18 -52.38 20.24
C VAL A 49 4.32 -51.96 19.31
N THR A 50 4.36 -52.54 18.11
CA THR A 50 5.37 -52.26 17.07
C THR A 50 4.81 -51.34 15.98
N LYS A 51 5.71 -50.64 15.26
CA LYS A 51 5.32 -49.74 14.16
C LYS A 51 4.64 -50.47 12.99
N GLY A 52 5.01 -51.73 12.73
CA GLY A 52 4.38 -52.54 11.69
C GLY A 52 2.90 -52.81 11.98
N TYR A 53 2.59 -53.20 13.23
CA TYR A 53 1.22 -53.43 13.68
C TYR A 53 0.33 -52.18 13.58
N LEU A 54 0.86 -50.99 13.88
CA LEU A 54 0.11 -49.74 13.71
C LEU A 54 -0.11 -49.37 12.24
N ALA A 55 0.80 -49.76 11.34
CA ALA A 55 0.67 -49.49 9.91
C ALA A 55 -0.42 -50.33 9.23
N ASP A 56 -0.65 -51.54 9.72
CA ASP A 56 -1.68 -52.46 9.21
C ASP A 56 -3.08 -52.12 9.72
N LEU A 57 -3.19 -51.41 10.84
CA LEU A 57 -4.45 -50.99 11.45
C LEU A 57 -5.00 -49.68 10.88
N PRO A 58 -6.31 -49.58 10.62
CA PRO A 58 -6.97 -48.30 10.34
C PRO A 58 -6.75 -47.29 11.47
N GLN A 59 -6.46 -46.05 11.12
CA GLN A 59 -6.12 -44.96 12.06
C GLN A 59 -7.20 -44.71 13.14
N GLU A 60 -8.47 -44.96 12.83
CA GLU A 60 -9.57 -44.86 13.80
C GLU A 60 -9.49 -45.91 14.91
N GLN A 61 -8.84 -47.05 14.65
CA GLN A 61 -8.67 -48.16 15.59
C GLN A 61 -7.42 -48.02 16.48
N TRP A 62 -6.55 -47.04 16.22
CA TRP A 62 -5.38 -46.80 17.08
C TRP A 62 -5.78 -46.39 18.50
N PHE A 63 -6.94 -45.74 18.64
CA PHE A 63 -7.49 -45.30 19.93
C PHE A 63 -8.16 -46.42 20.73
N SER A 64 -8.34 -47.63 20.17
CA SER A 64 -8.92 -48.77 20.89
C SER A 64 -7.86 -49.71 21.49
N VAL A 65 -6.57 -49.39 21.32
CA VAL A 65 -5.45 -50.11 21.95
C VAL A 65 -5.40 -49.76 23.44
N ARG A 66 -5.48 -50.78 24.30
CA ARG A 66 -5.37 -50.63 25.76
C ARG A 66 -3.93 -50.92 26.19
N LEU A 67 -3.35 -50.01 26.95
CA LEU A 67 -2.00 -50.17 27.50
C LEU A 67 -2.07 -50.58 28.98
N GLN A 68 -1.05 -51.28 29.48
CA GLN A 68 -0.96 -51.60 30.91
C GLN A 68 -0.61 -50.38 31.78
N ASN A 69 -0.11 -49.29 31.18
CA ASN A 69 0.23 -48.06 31.87
C ASN A 69 -0.98 -47.11 31.95
N GLU A 70 -1.42 -46.84 33.17
CA GLU A 70 -2.60 -46.02 33.47
C GLU A 70 -2.46 -44.55 33.03
N GLU A 71 -1.25 -43.98 33.11
CA GLU A 71 -0.96 -42.61 32.66
C GLU A 71 -1.04 -42.49 31.13
N ALA A 72 -0.56 -43.52 30.42
CA ALA A 72 -0.61 -43.57 28.97
C ALA A 72 -2.06 -43.72 28.45
N ASN A 73 -2.92 -44.46 29.16
CA ASN A 73 -4.34 -44.57 28.83
C ASN A 73 -5.08 -43.23 29.02
N LYS A 74 -4.80 -42.48 30.11
CA LYS A 74 -5.37 -41.14 30.32
C LYS A 74 -4.98 -40.16 29.22
N GLN A 75 -3.72 -40.20 28.76
CA GLN A 75 -3.25 -39.38 27.63
C GLN A 75 -3.92 -39.79 26.30
N LEU A 76 -4.11 -41.08 26.07
CA LEU A 76 -4.76 -41.60 24.86
C LEU A 76 -6.24 -41.23 24.83
N GLU A 77 -6.93 -41.28 25.96
CA GLU A 77 -8.32 -40.84 26.10
C GLU A 77 -8.48 -39.33 25.89
N ALA A 78 -7.57 -38.51 26.44
CA ALA A 78 -7.52 -37.08 26.20
C ALA A 78 -7.34 -36.76 24.69
N LEU A 79 -6.38 -37.41 24.01
CA LEU A 79 -6.16 -37.26 22.57
C LEU A 79 -7.36 -37.75 21.75
N HIS A 80 -8.04 -38.81 22.19
CA HIS A 80 -9.25 -39.31 21.54
C HIS A 80 -10.41 -38.30 21.65
N SER A 81 -10.59 -37.68 22.82
CA SER A 81 -11.59 -36.62 23.01
C SER A 81 -11.28 -35.39 22.15
N GLN A 82 -10.00 -35.00 22.06
CA GLN A 82 -9.53 -33.90 21.22
C GLN A 82 -9.76 -34.19 19.73
N PHE A 83 -9.48 -35.42 19.28
CA PHE A 83 -9.74 -35.88 17.92
C PHE A 83 -11.23 -35.82 17.56
N LYS A 84 -12.12 -36.30 18.45
CA LYS A 84 -13.57 -36.21 18.29
C LYS A 84 -14.06 -34.76 18.22
N GLN A 85 -13.55 -33.90 19.11
CA GLN A 85 -13.92 -32.48 19.12
C GLN A 85 -13.46 -31.79 17.85
N LEU A 86 -12.24 -32.07 17.38
CA LEU A 86 -11.71 -31.56 16.12
C LEU A 86 -12.59 -31.95 14.94
N LYS A 87 -12.92 -33.24 14.79
CA LYS A 87 -13.81 -33.75 13.73
C LYS A 87 -15.17 -33.02 13.76
N LYS A 88 -15.77 -32.88 14.93
CA LYS A 88 -17.04 -32.16 15.12
C LYS A 88 -16.94 -30.68 14.74
N THR A 89 -15.85 -29.99 15.09
CA THR A 89 -15.67 -28.58 14.73
C THR A 89 -15.48 -28.37 13.23
N PHE A 90 -14.77 -29.26 12.54
CA PHE A 90 -14.61 -29.20 11.09
C PHE A 90 -15.91 -29.49 10.36
N GLU A 91 -16.69 -30.47 10.83
CA GLU A 91 -18.01 -30.78 10.26
C GLU A 91 -18.98 -29.59 10.44
N ALA A 92 -18.99 -28.96 11.62
CA ALA A 92 -19.77 -27.75 11.86
C ALA A 92 -19.34 -26.58 10.95
N LYS A 93 -18.03 -26.34 10.80
CA LYS A 93 -17.50 -25.29 9.90
C LYS A 93 -17.82 -25.57 8.43
N PHE A 94 -17.77 -26.84 8.02
CA PHE A 94 -18.11 -27.24 6.66
C PHE A 94 -19.58 -26.98 6.38
N GLU A 95 -20.47 -27.38 7.29
CA GLU A 95 -21.90 -27.18 7.13
C GLU A 95 -22.28 -25.70 7.19
N GLU A 96 -21.63 -24.90 8.03
CA GLU A 96 -21.80 -23.44 8.07
C GLU A 96 -21.40 -22.79 6.73
N LYS A 97 -20.24 -23.13 6.17
CA LYS A 97 -19.79 -22.60 4.88
C LYS A 97 -20.68 -23.08 3.74
N ARG A 98 -21.12 -24.33 3.77
CA ARG A 98 -22.06 -24.89 2.79
C ARG A 98 -23.39 -24.16 2.84
N ALA A 99 -23.93 -23.94 4.03
CA ALA A 99 -25.16 -23.19 4.23
C ALA A 99 -25.04 -21.76 3.70
N LYS A 100 -23.94 -21.06 4.01
CA LYS A 100 -23.66 -19.70 3.50
C LYS A 100 -23.55 -19.63 1.97
N LEU A 101 -22.95 -20.63 1.33
CA LEU A 101 -22.82 -20.68 -0.13
C LEU A 101 -24.10 -21.11 -0.86
N THR A 102 -24.97 -21.86 -0.18
CA THR A 102 -26.25 -22.34 -0.74
C THR A 102 -27.38 -21.36 -0.45
N ALA A 103 -27.27 -20.58 0.62
CA ALA A 103 -28.17 -19.48 0.89
C ALA A 103 -28.12 -18.48 -0.28
N GLY A 104 -29.29 -18.07 -0.75
CA GLY A 104 -29.39 -17.00 -1.75
C GLY A 104 -28.82 -15.71 -1.19
N ASP A 105 -28.13 -14.94 -2.05
CA ASP A 105 -27.64 -13.63 -1.68
C ASP A 105 -28.81 -12.67 -1.41
N ASP A 106 -28.65 -11.79 -0.42
CA ASP A 106 -29.60 -10.72 -0.15
C ASP A 106 -29.45 -9.63 -1.23
N LEU A 107 -30.37 -9.63 -2.19
CA LEU A 107 -30.40 -8.69 -3.30
C LEU A 107 -31.46 -7.61 -3.04
N ALA A 108 -31.14 -6.38 -3.46
CA ALA A 108 -32.11 -5.28 -3.39
C ALA A 108 -33.40 -5.62 -4.16
N PRO A 109 -34.57 -5.14 -3.70
CA PRO A 109 -35.84 -5.40 -4.38
C PRO A 109 -35.78 -5.04 -5.87
N GLY A 110 -36.17 -5.97 -6.73
CA GLY A 110 -36.13 -5.82 -8.20
C GLY A 110 -34.82 -6.27 -8.87
N VAL A 111 -33.78 -6.65 -8.12
CA VAL A 111 -32.54 -7.20 -8.67
C VAL A 111 -32.60 -8.73 -8.67
N LEU A 112 -32.59 -9.34 -9.85
CA LEU A 112 -32.62 -10.81 -9.99
C LEU A 112 -31.25 -11.47 -9.80
N LYS A 113 -30.17 -10.80 -10.22
CA LYS A 113 -28.80 -11.32 -10.14
C LYS A 113 -27.80 -10.16 -10.11
N MET A 114 -26.74 -10.29 -9.31
CA MET A 114 -25.63 -9.33 -9.27
C MET A 114 -24.32 -10.04 -9.61
N VAL A 115 -23.49 -9.42 -10.46
CA VAL A 115 -22.15 -9.92 -10.80
C VAL A 115 -21.13 -8.87 -10.42
N LYS A 116 -20.18 -9.22 -9.54
CA LYS A 116 -19.08 -8.35 -9.11
C LYS A 116 -17.79 -8.79 -9.80
N VAL A 117 -17.20 -7.90 -10.60
CA VAL A 117 -15.92 -8.13 -11.28
C VAL A 117 -14.86 -7.27 -10.60
N TYR A 118 -13.81 -7.90 -10.07
CA TYR A 118 -12.69 -7.20 -9.48
C TYR A 118 -11.57 -7.05 -10.51
N LEU A 119 -11.13 -5.82 -10.74
CA LEU A 119 -10.03 -5.51 -11.65
C LEU A 119 -8.83 -5.01 -10.84
N ALA A 120 -7.68 -5.66 -10.99
CA ALA A 120 -6.43 -5.21 -10.40
C ALA A 120 -5.62 -4.44 -11.45
N VAL A 121 -5.32 -3.17 -11.17
CA VAL A 121 -4.55 -2.30 -12.08
C VAL A 121 -3.27 -1.84 -11.38
N LYS A 122 -2.11 -2.06 -12.00
CA LYS A 122 -0.83 -1.53 -11.53
C LYS A 122 -0.57 -0.17 -12.18
N ARG A 123 -0.64 0.91 -11.40
CA ARG A 123 -0.35 2.27 -11.86
C ARG A 123 1.10 2.65 -11.53
N ARG A 124 1.86 3.11 -12.53
CA ARG A 124 3.23 3.61 -12.36
C ARG A 124 3.22 5.07 -11.91
N THR A 125 4.38 5.59 -11.51
CA THR A 125 4.55 6.99 -11.19
C THR A 125 4.76 7.80 -12.45
N GLN A 126 4.13 8.96 -12.54
CA GLN A 126 4.16 9.83 -13.72
C GLN A 126 4.17 11.31 -13.32
N PRO A 127 4.58 12.22 -14.22
CA PRO A 127 4.43 13.65 -14.01
C PRO A 127 2.99 14.03 -13.65
N GLY A 128 2.82 14.89 -12.64
CA GLY A 128 1.52 15.24 -12.09
C GLY A 128 1.10 14.45 -10.85
N ASP A 129 1.72 13.29 -10.56
CA ASP A 129 1.46 12.56 -9.31
C ASP A 129 1.96 13.34 -8.10
N LYS A 130 1.20 13.29 -6.99
CA LYS A 130 1.54 13.98 -5.75
C LYS A 130 2.39 13.09 -4.84
N MET A 131 3.53 13.62 -4.40
CA MET A 131 4.46 13.00 -3.47
C MET A 131 4.57 13.84 -2.20
N ALA A 132 5.01 13.24 -1.10
CA ALA A 132 5.26 13.94 0.15
C ALA A 132 6.41 13.30 0.93
N GLY A 133 7.26 14.12 1.56
CA GLY A 133 8.10 13.65 2.64
C GLY A 133 7.35 13.57 3.97
N ARG A 134 8.01 13.02 5.01
CA ARG A 134 7.44 12.92 6.36
C ARG A 134 7.30 14.26 7.08
N HIS A 135 8.05 15.28 6.64
CA HIS A 135 8.12 16.61 7.27
C HIS A 135 7.15 17.63 6.64
N GLY A 136 6.05 17.17 6.05
CA GLY A 136 5.03 18.05 5.46
C GLY A 136 5.41 18.72 4.14
N ASN A 137 6.58 18.39 3.58
CA ASN A 137 7.03 18.80 2.26
C ASN A 137 6.28 18.01 1.16
N LYS A 138 5.14 18.56 0.72
CA LYS A 138 4.36 18.03 -0.41
C LYS A 138 4.82 18.65 -1.72
N GLY A 139 4.84 17.86 -2.78
CA GLY A 139 5.19 18.28 -4.13
C GLY A 139 4.46 17.47 -5.20
N VAL A 140 4.48 17.98 -6.42
CA VAL A 140 4.00 17.27 -7.61
C VAL A 140 5.22 16.98 -8.47
N ILE A 141 5.30 15.78 -9.04
CA ILE A 141 6.39 15.40 -9.94
C ILE A 141 6.28 16.24 -11.21
N SER A 142 7.32 17.01 -11.54
CA SER A 142 7.37 17.85 -12.74
C SER A 142 7.80 17.05 -13.97
N MET A 143 8.91 16.31 -13.87
CA MET A 143 9.48 15.55 -14.97
C MET A 143 10.20 14.29 -14.46
N ILE A 144 10.30 13.30 -15.33
CA ILE A 144 11.12 12.10 -15.12
C ILE A 144 12.30 12.21 -16.08
N VAL A 145 13.50 12.20 -15.53
CA VAL A 145 14.74 12.46 -16.26
C VAL A 145 15.54 11.16 -16.38
N PRO A 146 16.26 10.92 -17.49
CA PRO A 146 17.22 9.83 -17.60
C PRO A 146 18.32 9.92 -16.52
N ALA A 147 18.92 8.78 -16.16
CA ALA A 147 19.89 8.72 -15.06
C ALA A 147 21.21 9.44 -15.41
N GLU A 148 21.57 9.47 -16.69
CA GLU A 148 22.76 10.13 -17.23
C GLU A 148 22.72 11.65 -17.09
N ASP A 149 21.52 12.24 -17.09
CA ASP A 149 21.30 13.68 -16.95
C ASP A 149 21.28 14.13 -15.48
N MET A 150 21.20 13.19 -14.53
CA MET A 150 21.08 13.50 -13.11
C MET A 150 22.43 13.89 -12.51
N PRO A 151 22.45 14.87 -11.59
CA PRO A 151 23.65 15.16 -10.81
C PRO A 151 24.21 13.93 -10.13
N TYR A 152 25.53 13.78 -10.14
CA TYR A 152 26.20 12.61 -9.58
C TYR A 152 27.31 12.99 -8.58
N THR A 153 27.58 12.08 -7.64
CA THR A 153 28.66 12.23 -6.65
C THR A 153 30.02 11.89 -7.27
N LYS A 154 31.13 12.19 -6.59
CA LYS A 154 32.48 11.80 -7.04
C LYS A 154 32.62 10.30 -7.37
N ASP A 155 31.84 9.44 -6.72
CA ASP A 155 31.82 8.00 -6.95
C ASP A 155 31.03 7.59 -8.21
N GLY A 156 30.49 8.55 -8.97
CA GLY A 156 29.66 8.31 -10.15
C GLY A 156 28.22 7.90 -9.84
N THR A 157 27.80 7.93 -8.57
CA THR A 157 26.42 7.57 -8.20
C THR A 157 25.48 8.75 -8.49
N PRO A 158 24.47 8.59 -9.37
CA PRO A 158 23.49 9.64 -9.64
C PRO A 158 22.50 9.80 -8.47
N VAL A 159 21.96 11.01 -8.32
CA VAL A 159 20.89 11.31 -7.35
C VAL A 159 19.53 10.90 -7.94
N ASP A 160 18.62 10.36 -7.11
CA ASP A 160 17.28 9.96 -7.56
C ASP A 160 16.26 11.11 -7.64
N VAL A 161 16.33 12.07 -6.70
CA VAL A 161 15.36 13.16 -6.56
C VAL A 161 16.07 14.47 -6.22
N VAL A 162 15.77 15.52 -6.99
CA VAL A 162 16.24 16.89 -6.72
C VAL A 162 15.11 17.69 -6.07
N LEU A 163 15.35 18.19 -4.85
CA LEU A 163 14.38 19.00 -4.09
C LEU A 163 14.82 20.47 -4.05
N ASN A 164 13.84 21.37 -4.03
CA ASN A 164 14.09 22.81 -3.94
C ASN A 164 14.40 23.24 -2.50
N PRO A 165 15.58 23.84 -2.21
CA PRO A 165 15.96 24.25 -0.86
C PRO A 165 15.15 25.46 -0.33
N LEU A 166 14.55 26.27 -1.20
CA LEU A 166 13.82 27.49 -0.80
C LEU A 166 12.60 27.20 0.10
N GLY A 167 12.05 25.99 0.03
CA GLY A 167 10.93 25.58 0.87
C GLY A 167 11.30 25.39 2.34
N VAL A 168 12.58 25.15 2.67
CA VAL A 168 13.00 24.84 4.04
C VAL A 168 12.98 26.08 4.95
N PRO A 169 13.60 27.22 4.57
CA PRO A 169 13.56 28.42 5.40
C PRO A 169 12.15 28.98 5.57
N SER A 170 11.34 28.97 4.50
CA SER A 170 9.99 29.54 4.52
C SER A 170 9.02 28.74 5.42
N ARG A 171 9.16 27.41 5.49
CA ARG A 171 8.26 26.54 6.27
C ARG A 171 8.82 26.14 7.63
N MET A 172 10.07 26.49 7.92
CA MET A 172 10.79 26.15 9.17
C MET A 172 10.78 24.66 9.53
N ASN A 173 10.72 23.77 8.52
CA ASN A 173 10.73 22.32 8.72
C ASN A 173 12.15 21.73 8.56
N VAL A 174 13.05 22.18 9.43
CA VAL A 174 14.50 21.84 9.41
C VAL A 174 14.76 20.34 9.62
N GLY A 175 13.84 19.63 10.29
CA GLY A 175 13.95 18.19 10.54
C GLY A 175 14.17 17.34 9.28
N GLN A 176 13.71 17.80 8.10
CA GLN A 176 13.96 17.10 6.84
C GLN A 176 15.44 17.07 6.45
N ILE A 177 16.21 18.10 6.82
CA ILE A 177 17.66 18.16 6.58
C ILE A 177 18.36 17.18 7.52
N LEU A 178 17.96 17.15 8.81
CA LEU A 178 18.50 16.22 9.79
C LEU A 178 18.22 14.76 9.39
N GLU A 179 17.00 14.47 8.91
CA GLU A 179 16.65 13.17 8.33
C GLU A 179 17.55 12.81 7.16
N THR A 180 17.80 13.76 6.26
CA THR A 180 18.66 13.56 5.08
C THR A 180 20.10 13.24 5.49
N HIS A 181 20.67 13.98 6.45
CA HIS A 181 22.02 13.73 6.98
C HIS A 181 22.13 12.38 7.67
N LEU A 182 21.20 12.06 8.58
CA LEU A 182 21.20 10.78 9.29
C LEU A 182 20.96 9.60 8.33
N GLY A 183 20.09 9.77 7.34
CA GLY A 183 19.86 8.78 6.28
C GLY A 183 21.11 8.55 5.42
N TRP A 184 21.91 9.59 5.17
CA TRP A 184 23.18 9.44 4.47
C TRP A 184 24.21 8.67 5.30
N ALA A 185 24.34 9.00 6.60
CA ALA A 185 25.18 8.26 7.53
C ALA A 185 24.78 6.78 7.60
N ALA A 186 23.47 6.51 7.78
CA ALA A 186 22.91 5.17 7.82
C ALA A 186 23.24 4.34 6.57
N LYS A 187 23.17 4.95 5.39
CA LYS A 187 23.55 4.29 4.13
C LYS A 187 25.06 4.06 4.06
N GLY A 188 25.87 5.05 4.42
CA GLY A 188 27.32 4.98 4.35
C GLY A 188 27.90 3.91 5.29
N VAL A 189 27.41 3.84 6.53
CA VAL A 189 27.76 2.77 7.48
C VAL A 189 27.38 1.39 6.91
N GLY A 190 26.18 1.26 6.32
CA GLY A 190 25.75 0.00 5.69
C GLY A 190 26.61 -0.40 4.48
N LYS A 191 27.06 0.57 3.68
CA LYS A 191 28.00 0.35 2.55
C LYS A 191 29.35 -0.14 3.06
N ARG A 192 29.90 0.49 4.10
CA ARG A 192 31.16 0.07 4.73
C ARG A 192 31.06 -1.34 5.34
N LEU A 193 29.93 -1.65 5.97
CA LEU A 193 29.67 -3.01 6.46
C LEU A 193 29.58 -4.02 5.32
N ALA A 194 28.96 -3.65 4.19
CA ALA A 194 28.91 -4.50 3.01
C ALA A 194 30.30 -4.77 2.41
N GLU A 195 31.16 -3.75 2.34
CA GLU A 195 32.56 -3.87 1.90
C GLU A 195 33.35 -4.82 2.81
N MET A 196 33.21 -4.70 4.14
CA MET A 196 33.85 -5.62 5.10
C MET A 196 33.41 -7.08 4.92
N LEU A 197 32.14 -7.31 4.58
CA LEU A 197 31.61 -8.64 4.29
C LEU A 197 32.11 -9.19 2.96
N ASP A 198 32.22 -8.35 1.93
CA ASP A 198 32.75 -8.74 0.61
C ASP A 198 34.25 -9.07 0.66
N GLU A 199 35.00 -8.33 1.47
CA GLU A 199 36.42 -8.59 1.75
C GLU A 199 36.64 -9.84 2.63
N LYS A 200 35.56 -10.47 3.12
CA LYS A 200 35.59 -11.63 4.03
C LYS A 200 36.49 -11.40 5.25
N ARG A 201 36.38 -10.21 5.85
CA ARG A 201 37.11 -9.88 7.09
C ARG A 201 36.70 -10.79 8.23
N GLU A 202 37.58 -10.89 9.22
CA GLU A 202 37.31 -11.69 10.42
C GLU A 202 36.05 -11.21 11.14
N VAL A 203 35.30 -12.15 11.71
CA VAL A 203 34.05 -11.85 12.44
C VAL A 203 34.30 -10.87 13.60
N ALA A 204 35.48 -10.93 14.21
CA ALA A 204 35.89 -10.00 15.25
C ALA A 204 35.94 -8.53 14.76
N GLU A 205 36.42 -8.28 13.53
CA GLU A 205 36.43 -6.92 12.96
C GLU A 205 35.02 -6.42 12.67
N VAL A 206 34.16 -7.28 12.13
CA VAL A 206 32.76 -6.97 11.85
C VAL A 206 32.01 -6.66 13.15
N ARG A 207 32.22 -7.48 14.19
CA ARG A 207 31.65 -7.29 15.53
C ARG A 207 32.12 -5.98 16.16
N ASN A 208 33.41 -5.66 16.07
CA ASN A 208 33.96 -4.39 16.55
C ASN A 208 33.39 -3.17 15.82
N TYR A 209 33.16 -3.28 14.51
CA TYR A 209 32.53 -2.21 13.74
C TYR A 209 31.06 -2.05 14.12
N MET A 210 30.33 -3.15 14.31
CA MET A 210 28.95 -3.15 14.78
C MET A 210 28.82 -2.59 16.20
N ASP A 211 29.76 -2.88 17.09
CA ASP A 211 29.79 -2.31 18.44
C ASP A 211 29.89 -0.77 18.38
N LYS A 212 30.73 -0.23 17.50
CA LYS A 212 30.80 1.23 17.27
C LYS A 212 29.49 1.81 16.74
N ILE A 213 28.76 1.07 15.89
CA ILE A 213 27.48 1.53 15.34
C ILE A 213 26.40 1.57 16.43
N TYR A 214 26.28 0.53 17.24
CA TYR A 214 25.20 0.36 18.22
C TYR A 214 25.47 1.04 19.56
N ASN A 215 26.72 1.01 20.05
CA ASN A 215 27.04 1.33 21.44
C ASN A 215 27.73 2.70 21.63
N GLN A 216 27.91 3.47 20.56
CA GLN A 216 28.49 4.81 20.64
C GLN A 216 27.52 5.87 21.19
N SER A 217 26.22 5.73 20.95
CA SER A 217 25.19 6.67 21.41
C SER A 217 23.85 5.99 21.68
N GLY A 218 23.09 6.49 22.65
CA GLY A 218 21.76 5.98 22.96
C GLY A 218 21.75 4.68 23.77
N LYS A 219 20.82 3.77 23.44
CA LYS A 219 20.63 2.49 24.14
C LYS A 219 21.71 1.50 23.72
N LYS A 220 22.48 1.01 24.71
CA LYS A 220 23.48 -0.04 24.48
C LYS A 220 22.80 -1.38 24.24
N GLU A 221 23.29 -2.09 23.23
CA GLU A 221 22.86 -3.43 22.86
C GLU A 221 24.01 -4.42 23.10
N ASP A 222 23.65 -5.61 23.56
CA ASP A 222 24.60 -6.69 23.85
C ASP A 222 24.82 -7.57 22.62
N LEU A 223 25.87 -7.26 21.87
CA LEU A 223 26.27 -8.05 20.69
C LEU A 223 26.94 -9.37 21.08
N ASP A 224 27.49 -9.50 22.29
CA ASP A 224 28.22 -10.70 22.73
C ASP A 224 27.28 -11.88 23.01
N SER A 225 26.01 -11.59 23.22
CA SER A 225 24.94 -12.61 23.28
C SER A 225 24.72 -13.35 21.95
N LEU A 226 25.16 -12.79 20.82
CA LEU A 226 24.95 -13.35 19.49
C LEU A 226 26.10 -14.26 19.06
N THR A 227 25.73 -15.40 18.48
CA THR A 227 26.69 -16.30 17.82
C THR A 227 27.30 -15.66 16.57
N ASP A 228 28.47 -16.12 16.15
CA ASP A 228 29.16 -15.56 14.97
C ASP A 228 28.34 -15.65 13.68
N ASP A 229 27.58 -16.74 13.51
CA ASP A 229 26.64 -16.90 12.41
C ASP A 229 25.48 -15.89 12.45
N GLU A 230 25.00 -15.56 13.66
CA GLU A 230 23.94 -14.55 13.84
C GLU A 230 24.45 -13.14 13.59
N VAL A 231 25.68 -12.82 14.00
CA VAL A 231 26.32 -11.53 13.70
C VAL A 231 26.49 -11.35 12.20
N LEU A 232 26.97 -12.38 11.49
CA LEU A 232 27.10 -12.33 10.04
C LEU A 232 25.75 -12.19 9.34
N LYS A 233 24.70 -12.89 9.80
CA LYS A 233 23.33 -12.73 9.27
C LYS A 233 22.79 -11.31 9.50
N LEU A 234 23.01 -10.76 10.69
CA LEU A 234 22.60 -9.40 11.03
C LEU A 234 23.33 -8.38 10.15
N ALA A 235 24.65 -8.50 10.02
CA ALA A 235 25.45 -7.65 9.15
C ALA A 235 25.00 -7.77 7.67
N HIS A 236 24.67 -8.98 7.22
CA HIS A 236 24.15 -9.20 5.86
C HIS A 236 22.80 -8.49 5.62
N ASN A 237 21.92 -8.44 6.61
CA ASN A 237 20.65 -7.71 6.51
C ASN A 237 20.86 -6.19 6.41
N MET A 238 21.93 -5.68 7.02
CA MET A 238 22.23 -4.25 7.12
C MET A 238 23.06 -3.70 5.95
N ARG A 239 23.43 -4.53 4.96
CA ARG A 239 24.21 -4.12 3.77
C ARG A 239 23.57 -2.97 2.98
N LYS A 240 22.23 -2.89 2.97
CA LYS A 240 21.51 -1.81 2.27
C LYS A 240 21.49 -0.50 3.03
N GLY A 241 21.85 -0.49 4.31
CA GLY A 241 21.76 0.64 5.22
C GLY A 241 21.37 0.17 6.62
N VAL A 242 21.89 0.87 7.63
CA VAL A 242 21.57 0.60 9.05
C VAL A 242 20.29 1.34 9.43
N PRO A 243 19.21 0.66 9.84
CA PRO A 243 18.01 1.35 10.31
C PRO A 243 18.31 2.15 11.58
N MET A 244 17.98 3.44 11.57
CA MET A 244 18.12 4.33 12.73
C MET A 244 16.75 4.58 13.36
N ALA A 245 16.71 4.57 14.69
CA ALA A 245 15.51 4.89 15.45
C ALA A 245 15.75 6.15 16.29
N THR A 246 15.03 7.22 15.95
CA THR A 246 14.99 8.46 16.72
C THR A 246 13.60 8.67 17.32
N PRO A 247 13.45 8.63 18.65
CA PRO A 247 12.22 9.00 19.35
C PRO A 247 11.73 10.42 18.99
N VAL A 248 10.44 10.68 19.18
CA VAL A 248 9.81 11.95 18.77
C VAL A 248 10.31 13.14 19.58
N PHE A 249 10.51 12.97 20.89
CA PHE A 249 10.90 14.05 21.81
C PHE A 249 12.30 13.89 22.41
N ASP A 250 12.93 12.74 22.23
CA ASP A 250 14.29 12.41 22.68
C ASP A 250 15.10 11.93 21.46
N GLY A 251 15.22 12.83 20.48
CA GLY A 251 15.83 12.53 19.19
C GLY A 251 17.35 12.62 19.20
N ALA A 252 17.98 12.16 18.13
CA ALA A 252 19.43 12.21 17.99
C ALA A 252 19.96 13.66 18.00
N ALA A 253 21.02 13.90 18.77
CA ALA A 253 21.71 15.18 18.78
C ALA A 253 22.57 15.36 17.53
N GLU A 254 22.85 16.60 17.15
CA GLU A 254 23.68 16.90 15.97
C GLU A 254 25.09 16.30 16.07
N SER A 255 25.66 16.24 17.28
CA SER A 255 26.95 15.60 17.54
C SER A 255 26.93 14.10 17.23
N GLU A 256 25.82 13.42 17.51
CA GLU A 256 25.65 11.99 17.22
C GLU A 256 25.53 11.75 15.72
N ILE A 257 24.79 12.60 15.00
CA ILE A 257 24.68 12.54 13.54
C ILE A 257 26.06 12.74 12.90
N LYS A 258 26.85 13.72 13.38
CA LYS A 258 28.22 13.97 12.90
C LYS A 258 29.15 12.79 13.16
N ALA A 259 29.09 12.20 14.36
CA ALA A 259 29.86 11.01 14.68
C ALA A 259 29.55 9.83 13.75
N MET A 260 28.26 9.65 13.39
CA MET A 260 27.84 8.61 12.45
C MET A 260 28.27 8.91 11.00
N LEU A 261 28.26 10.17 10.58
CA LEU A 261 28.82 10.58 9.27
C LEU A 261 30.32 10.28 9.20
N GLU A 262 31.07 10.60 10.25
CA GLU A 262 32.51 10.30 10.34
C GLU A 262 32.79 8.79 10.33
N LEU A 263 31.98 8.01 11.06
CA LEU A 263 32.08 6.54 11.06
C LEU A 263 31.84 5.93 9.67
N ALA A 264 31.00 6.57 8.86
CA ALA A 264 30.75 6.22 7.47
C ALA A 264 31.84 6.69 6.50
N GLY A 265 32.81 7.52 6.93
CA GLY A 265 33.79 8.16 6.05
C GLY A 265 33.21 9.31 5.21
N LEU A 266 32.11 9.90 5.66
CA LEU A 266 31.40 11.00 5.00
C LEU A 266 31.75 12.35 5.65
N PRO A 267 31.61 13.48 4.93
CA PRO A 267 31.90 14.79 5.49
C PRO A 267 30.92 15.13 6.64
N PRO A 268 31.41 15.70 7.76
CA PRO A 268 30.57 16.01 8.93
C PRO A 268 29.55 17.12 8.66
N SER A 269 29.72 17.89 7.58
CA SER A 269 28.73 18.89 7.15
C SER A 269 27.46 18.27 6.54
N GLY A 270 27.49 16.99 6.15
CA GLY A 270 26.40 16.38 5.37
C GLY A 270 26.30 16.89 3.93
N GLN A 271 27.33 17.60 3.45
CA GLN A 271 27.38 18.20 2.13
C GLN A 271 28.59 17.70 1.34
N THR A 272 28.41 17.49 0.04
CA THR A 272 29.46 17.07 -0.88
C THR A 272 29.38 17.82 -2.20
N THR A 273 30.47 17.81 -2.97
CA THR A 273 30.48 18.34 -4.33
C THR A 273 29.77 17.36 -5.26
N LEU A 274 28.75 17.85 -5.95
CA LEU A 274 28.09 17.15 -7.05
C LEU A 274 28.64 17.66 -8.39
N TYR A 275 28.49 16.85 -9.42
CA TYR A 275 28.82 17.18 -10.81
C TYR A 275 27.53 17.16 -11.63
N ASP A 276 27.41 18.07 -12.60
CA ASP A 276 26.28 18.10 -13.53
C ASP A 276 26.36 16.90 -14.48
N GLY A 277 25.31 16.08 -14.56
CA GLY A 277 25.25 14.93 -15.47
C GLY A 277 25.30 15.32 -16.95
N ARG A 278 24.92 16.56 -17.29
CA ARG A 278 24.85 17.03 -18.68
C ARG A 278 26.17 17.56 -19.21
N THR A 279 26.89 18.34 -18.40
CA THR A 279 28.16 18.95 -18.82
C THR A 279 29.38 18.24 -18.24
N GLY A 280 29.23 17.57 -17.10
CA GLY A 280 30.33 16.97 -16.32
C GLY A 280 31.03 17.95 -15.37
N ASP A 281 30.63 19.23 -15.35
CA ASP A 281 31.28 20.24 -14.52
C ASP A 281 30.85 20.13 -13.04
N PRO A 282 31.75 20.40 -12.08
CA PRO A 282 31.39 20.47 -10.67
C PRO A 282 30.53 21.70 -10.37
N PHE A 283 29.56 21.56 -9.46
CA PHE A 283 28.84 22.73 -8.94
C PHE A 283 29.73 23.63 -8.07
N ASP A 284 29.49 24.94 -8.12
CA ASP A 284 30.26 25.95 -7.38
C ASP A 284 30.20 25.79 -5.86
N ARG A 285 29.10 25.24 -5.33
CA ARG A 285 28.86 25.09 -3.89
C ARG A 285 28.56 23.64 -3.54
N PRO A 286 29.01 23.18 -2.36
CA PRO A 286 28.66 21.85 -1.89
C PRO A 286 27.15 21.76 -1.63
N VAL A 287 26.57 20.61 -1.96
CA VAL A 287 25.13 20.36 -1.89
C VAL A 287 24.88 19.30 -0.82
N THR A 288 23.80 19.48 -0.05
CA THR A 288 23.34 18.44 0.89
C THR A 288 22.82 17.24 0.11
N VAL A 289 23.44 16.08 0.34
CA VAL A 289 23.07 14.80 -0.29
C VAL A 289 22.74 13.82 0.82
N GLY A 290 21.72 13.00 0.62
CA GLY A 290 21.37 11.95 1.57
C GLY A 290 20.08 11.25 1.24
N TYR A 291 19.59 10.47 2.20
CA TYR A 291 18.41 9.64 2.03
C TYR A 291 17.27 10.18 2.88
N MET A 292 16.23 10.68 2.22
CA MET A 292 14.98 11.11 2.84
C MET A 292 13.88 10.09 2.53
N TYR A 293 13.04 9.76 3.52
CA TYR A 293 11.93 8.85 3.30
C TYR A 293 10.76 9.58 2.60
N MET A 294 10.50 9.20 1.36
CA MET A 294 9.47 9.80 0.51
C MET A 294 8.27 8.88 0.32
N LEU A 295 7.07 9.45 0.36
CA LEU A 295 5.79 8.77 0.24
C LEU A 295 5.07 9.20 -1.04
N LYS A 296 4.44 8.23 -1.71
CA LYS A 296 3.48 8.49 -2.79
C LYS A 296 2.09 8.65 -2.19
N LEU A 297 1.44 9.78 -2.47
CA LEU A 297 0.07 10.00 -2.00
C LEU A 297 -0.94 9.40 -2.99
N ASN A 298 -2.12 9.04 -2.50
CA ASN A 298 -3.23 8.57 -3.35
C ASN A 298 -3.89 9.70 -4.18
N HIS A 299 -3.16 10.80 -4.43
CA HIS A 299 -3.60 11.89 -5.30
C HIS A 299 -2.90 11.71 -6.64
N LEU A 300 -3.46 10.81 -7.45
CA LEU A 300 -2.94 10.45 -8.76
C LEU A 300 -3.48 11.40 -9.83
N VAL A 301 -2.65 11.76 -10.81
CA VAL A 301 -3.07 12.69 -11.87
C VAL A 301 -4.20 12.11 -12.74
N ASP A 302 -4.18 10.80 -13.01
CA ASP A 302 -5.22 10.13 -13.80
C ASP A 302 -6.62 10.30 -13.21
N ASP A 303 -6.71 10.36 -11.88
CA ASP A 303 -7.98 10.52 -11.19
C ASP A 303 -8.47 11.99 -11.25
N LYS A 304 -7.55 12.95 -11.47
CA LYS A 304 -7.83 14.39 -11.52
C LYS A 304 -8.07 14.93 -12.93
N MET A 305 -7.38 14.39 -13.94
CA MET A 305 -7.56 14.83 -15.31
C MET A 305 -8.97 14.48 -15.80
N HIS A 306 -9.69 15.48 -16.31
CA HIS A 306 -11.03 15.34 -16.87
C HIS A 306 -11.25 16.45 -17.89
N ALA A 307 -11.81 16.10 -19.05
CA ALA A 307 -12.21 17.03 -20.08
C ALA A 307 -13.53 16.54 -20.70
N ARG A 308 -14.33 17.49 -21.18
CA ARG A 308 -15.57 17.20 -21.91
C ARG A 308 -15.73 18.18 -23.05
N SER A 309 -16.36 17.71 -24.13
CA SER A 309 -16.92 18.55 -25.18
C SER A 309 -18.43 18.66 -24.99
N THR A 310 -19.15 17.57 -25.24
CA THR A 310 -20.59 17.41 -24.99
C THR A 310 -20.84 16.28 -23.99
N GLY A 311 -22.02 16.24 -23.38
CA GLY A 311 -22.35 15.24 -22.36
C GLY A 311 -23.80 15.32 -21.92
N PRO A 312 -24.19 14.57 -20.86
CA PRO A 312 -25.54 14.62 -20.35
C PRO A 312 -25.86 15.97 -19.67
N TYR A 313 -27.14 16.31 -19.70
CA TYR A 313 -27.70 17.54 -19.14
C TYR A 313 -28.79 17.22 -18.12
N SER A 314 -28.99 18.14 -17.18
CA SER A 314 -30.07 18.09 -16.19
C SER A 314 -31.43 18.19 -16.88
N LEU A 315 -32.41 17.40 -16.43
CA LEU A 315 -33.78 17.45 -16.95
C LEU A 315 -34.48 18.77 -16.60
N VAL A 316 -34.16 19.36 -15.44
CA VAL A 316 -34.86 20.55 -14.92
C VAL A 316 -34.30 21.82 -15.55
N THR A 317 -33.00 22.06 -15.39
CA THR A 317 -32.36 23.32 -15.81
C THR A 317 -31.66 23.25 -17.16
N GLN A 318 -31.62 22.08 -17.82
CA GLN A 318 -30.88 21.85 -19.07
C GLN A 318 -29.37 22.13 -19.00
N GLN A 319 -28.81 22.33 -17.81
CA GLN A 319 -27.38 22.56 -17.59
C GLN A 319 -26.56 21.27 -17.62
N PRO A 320 -25.28 21.33 -18.01
CA PRO A 320 -24.35 20.21 -17.88
C PRO A 320 -24.35 19.59 -16.48
N LEU A 321 -24.40 18.26 -16.39
CA LEU A 321 -24.25 17.58 -15.09
C LEU A 321 -22.88 17.87 -14.45
N GLY A 322 -22.79 17.71 -13.12
CA GLY A 322 -21.55 17.89 -12.37
C GLY A 322 -20.79 16.57 -12.14
N GLY A 323 -19.47 16.66 -12.04
CA GLY A 323 -18.62 15.55 -11.60
C GLY A 323 -18.14 14.60 -12.70
N LYS A 324 -16.90 14.12 -12.55
CA LYS A 324 -16.19 13.28 -13.54
C LYS A 324 -16.95 11.99 -13.91
N ALA A 325 -17.60 11.34 -12.94
CA ALA A 325 -18.31 10.08 -13.16
C ALA A 325 -19.48 10.19 -14.17
N GLN A 326 -20.07 11.39 -14.29
CA GLN A 326 -21.19 11.66 -15.19
C GLN A 326 -20.75 12.40 -16.45
N PHE A 327 -19.45 12.41 -16.76
CA PHE A 327 -18.86 13.30 -17.77
C PHE A 327 -19.21 14.77 -17.53
N GLY A 328 -19.29 15.17 -16.26
CA GLY A 328 -19.77 16.47 -15.83
C GLY A 328 -18.87 17.65 -16.22
N GLY A 329 -19.46 18.85 -16.31
CA GLY A 329 -18.75 20.07 -16.66
C GLY A 329 -18.11 20.73 -15.47
N GLN A 330 -17.13 21.60 -15.76
CA GLN A 330 -16.55 22.45 -14.74
C GLN A 330 -17.55 23.56 -14.44
N ARG A 331 -17.78 23.81 -13.15
CA ARG A 331 -18.60 24.93 -12.73
C ARG A 331 -17.87 26.24 -13.05
N PHE A 332 -18.49 27.08 -13.86
CA PHE A 332 -18.13 28.48 -14.02
C PHE A 332 -18.89 29.26 -12.94
N GLY A 333 -18.16 29.77 -11.95
CA GLY A 333 -18.75 30.41 -10.78
C GLY A 333 -18.93 31.91 -10.94
N GLU A 334 -19.53 32.51 -9.93
CA GLU A 334 -19.80 33.95 -9.86
C GLU A 334 -18.52 34.79 -9.89
N MET A 335 -17.46 34.35 -9.21
CA MET A 335 -16.18 35.07 -9.21
C MET A 335 -15.51 35.04 -10.59
N GLU A 336 -15.67 33.96 -11.36
CA GLU A 336 -15.17 33.89 -12.72
C GLU A 336 -15.98 34.78 -13.69
N VAL A 337 -17.28 34.94 -13.45
CA VAL A 337 -18.14 35.91 -14.16
C VAL A 337 -17.64 37.33 -13.92
N TRP A 338 -17.47 37.73 -12.65
CA TRP A 338 -16.96 39.07 -12.29
C TRP A 338 -15.61 39.36 -12.93
N ALA A 339 -14.74 38.36 -13.03
CA ALA A 339 -13.46 38.50 -13.71
C ALA A 339 -13.65 38.86 -15.19
N LEU A 340 -14.54 38.19 -15.92
CA LEU A 340 -14.83 38.50 -17.32
C LEU A 340 -15.52 39.86 -17.50
N GLU A 341 -16.41 40.23 -16.59
CA GLU A 341 -17.05 41.55 -16.58
C GLU A 341 -16.01 42.67 -16.39
N ALA A 342 -15.05 42.49 -15.48
CA ALA A 342 -13.97 43.44 -15.24
C ALA A 342 -13.08 43.64 -16.48
N TYR A 343 -12.89 42.60 -17.30
CA TYR A 343 -12.21 42.70 -18.60
C TYR A 343 -13.08 43.31 -19.71
N GLY A 344 -14.39 43.47 -19.50
CA GLY A 344 -15.33 43.89 -20.54
C GLY A 344 -15.55 42.84 -21.63
N ALA A 345 -15.31 41.55 -21.33
CA ALA A 345 -15.38 40.45 -22.29
C ALA A 345 -16.83 39.97 -22.53
N ALA A 346 -17.69 40.87 -23.00
CA ALA A 346 -19.14 40.64 -23.11
C ALA A 346 -19.50 39.43 -23.99
N TYR A 347 -18.88 39.29 -25.17
CA TYR A 347 -19.16 38.17 -26.09
C TYR A 347 -18.73 36.82 -25.50
N THR A 348 -17.56 36.77 -24.83
CA THR A 348 -17.08 35.54 -24.17
C THR A 348 -18.00 35.15 -23.01
N LEU A 349 -18.44 36.13 -22.22
CA LEU A 349 -19.36 35.90 -21.12
C LEU A 349 -20.73 35.42 -21.62
N GLN A 350 -21.27 36.07 -22.66
CA GLN A 350 -22.53 35.65 -23.29
C GLN A 350 -22.44 34.19 -23.78
N GLU A 351 -21.37 33.83 -24.47
CA GLU A 351 -21.16 32.47 -24.99
C GLU A 351 -21.09 31.43 -23.85
N MET A 352 -20.35 31.73 -22.78
CA MET A 352 -20.17 30.83 -21.62
C MET A 352 -21.49 30.59 -20.86
N LEU A 353 -22.33 31.62 -20.72
CA LEU A 353 -23.58 31.54 -19.95
C LEU A 353 -24.78 31.03 -20.75
N THR A 354 -24.74 31.08 -22.09
CA THR A 354 -25.88 30.70 -22.95
C THR A 354 -25.58 29.43 -23.73
N VAL A 355 -25.01 29.54 -24.93
CA VAL A 355 -24.82 28.46 -25.90
C VAL A 355 -23.90 27.34 -25.43
N LYS A 356 -23.02 27.58 -24.44
CA LYS A 356 -22.19 26.54 -23.79
C LYS A 356 -22.84 25.91 -22.56
N SER A 357 -23.96 26.45 -22.07
CA SER A 357 -24.62 26.03 -20.84
C SER A 357 -26.02 25.45 -21.13
N ASP A 358 -27.06 26.26 -21.03
CA ASP A 358 -28.47 25.84 -20.94
C ASP A 358 -29.36 26.41 -22.05
N ASP A 359 -28.81 27.09 -23.05
CA ASP A 359 -29.54 27.35 -24.30
C ASP A 359 -29.61 26.08 -25.16
N VAL A 360 -30.76 25.40 -25.12
CA VAL A 360 -30.98 24.11 -25.80
C VAL A 360 -30.90 24.24 -27.33
N ALA A 361 -31.43 25.32 -27.89
CA ALA A 361 -31.41 25.56 -29.33
C ALA A 361 -30.03 26.08 -29.77
N GLY A 362 -29.50 27.05 -29.03
CA GLY A 362 -28.22 27.69 -29.30
C GLY A 362 -27.05 26.70 -29.25
N ARG A 363 -27.00 25.77 -28.28
CA ARG A 363 -25.92 24.76 -28.21
C ARG A 363 -25.88 23.83 -29.42
N THR A 364 -27.06 23.46 -29.94
CA THR A 364 -27.18 22.56 -31.09
C THR A 364 -26.79 23.27 -32.37
N LYS A 365 -27.23 24.52 -32.54
CA LYS A 365 -26.83 25.39 -33.66
C LYS A 365 -25.32 25.64 -33.63
N MET A 366 -24.78 26.04 -32.49
CA MET A 366 -23.35 26.30 -32.31
C MET A 366 -22.50 25.08 -32.68
N TYR A 367 -22.87 23.89 -32.21
CA TYR A 367 -22.17 22.66 -32.60
C TYR A 367 -22.18 22.45 -34.12
N LYS A 368 -23.34 22.64 -34.76
CA LYS A 368 -23.48 22.53 -36.21
C LYS A 368 -22.63 23.58 -36.95
N SER A 369 -22.68 24.84 -36.53
CA SER A 369 -21.87 25.92 -37.13
C SER A 369 -20.37 25.60 -37.06
N ILE A 370 -19.88 25.11 -35.92
CA ILE A 370 -18.48 24.69 -35.76
C ILE A 370 -18.11 23.57 -36.75
N VAL A 371 -18.98 22.59 -36.96
CA VAL A 371 -18.75 21.50 -37.93
C VAL A 371 -18.79 22.01 -39.38
N ASP A 372 -19.71 22.92 -39.68
CA ASP A 372 -19.91 23.51 -41.01
C ASP A 372 -18.85 24.58 -41.35
N GLY A 373 -18.00 24.97 -40.39
CA GLY A 373 -16.99 26.02 -40.55
C GLY A 373 -17.57 27.44 -40.52
N ASP A 374 -18.82 27.59 -40.10
CA ASP A 374 -19.45 28.89 -39.85
C ASP A 374 -19.21 29.31 -38.39
N HIS A 375 -18.89 30.58 -38.17
CA HIS A 375 -18.54 31.11 -36.85
C HIS A 375 -19.61 32.07 -36.31
N THR A 376 -20.85 31.91 -36.77
CA THR A 376 -22.00 32.65 -36.28
C THR A 376 -22.49 32.11 -34.92
N ILE A 377 -22.80 33.04 -34.01
CA ILE A 377 -23.36 32.74 -32.68
C ILE A 377 -24.76 33.34 -32.62
N ASP A 378 -25.75 32.49 -32.35
CA ASP A 378 -27.14 32.87 -32.13
C ASP A 378 -27.51 32.45 -30.71
N ALA A 379 -27.51 33.41 -29.79
CA ALA A 379 -27.73 33.19 -28.36
C ALA A 379 -29.16 33.55 -27.97
N GLY A 380 -29.90 32.58 -27.44
CA GLY A 380 -31.24 32.75 -26.91
C GLY A 380 -31.28 33.02 -25.40
N MET A 381 -32.49 33.02 -24.85
CA MET A 381 -32.73 33.11 -23.41
C MET A 381 -32.39 31.77 -22.73
N PRO A 382 -31.59 31.78 -21.64
CA PRO A 382 -31.28 30.58 -20.85
C PRO A 382 -32.52 29.86 -20.32
N GLU A 383 -32.54 28.54 -20.36
CA GLU A 383 -33.65 27.75 -19.78
C GLU A 383 -33.76 27.92 -18.27
N SER A 384 -32.66 28.18 -17.56
CA SER A 384 -32.71 28.47 -16.13
C SER A 384 -33.57 29.69 -15.79
N PHE A 385 -33.57 30.70 -16.66
CA PHE A 385 -34.40 31.88 -16.49
C PHE A 385 -35.87 31.57 -16.78
N ASN A 386 -36.16 30.75 -17.80
CA ASN A 386 -37.52 30.25 -18.04
C ASN A 386 -38.05 29.48 -16.82
N VAL A 387 -37.25 28.59 -16.23
CA VAL A 387 -37.62 27.86 -15.01
C VAL A 387 -37.93 28.83 -13.88
N LEU A 388 -37.07 29.83 -13.65
CA LEU A 388 -37.30 30.87 -12.64
C LEU A 388 -38.64 31.61 -12.84
N THR A 389 -38.95 32.02 -14.08
CA THR A 389 -40.23 32.70 -14.36
C THR A 389 -41.43 31.80 -14.04
N LYS A 390 -41.34 30.49 -14.31
CA LYS A 390 -42.39 29.53 -13.98
C LYS A 390 -42.52 29.30 -12.47
N GLU A 391 -41.40 29.26 -11.75
CA GLU A 391 -41.41 29.16 -10.29
C GLU A 391 -42.04 30.40 -9.63
N ILE A 392 -41.73 31.61 -10.11
CA ILE A 392 -42.36 32.85 -9.63
C ILE A 392 -43.86 32.84 -9.91
N ARG A 393 -44.29 32.47 -11.13
CA ARG A 393 -45.72 32.36 -11.48
C ARG A 393 -46.46 31.32 -10.65
N ALA A 394 -45.81 30.23 -10.23
CA ALA A 394 -46.39 29.23 -9.36
C ALA A 394 -46.71 29.77 -7.94
N LEU A 395 -46.11 30.90 -7.55
CA LEU A 395 -46.43 31.63 -6.32
C LEU A 395 -47.59 32.62 -6.48
N CYS A 396 -48.32 32.58 -7.60
CA CYS A 396 -49.37 33.53 -7.96
C CYS A 396 -48.86 34.98 -8.14
N LEU A 397 -47.58 35.14 -8.50
CA LEU A 397 -47.00 36.42 -8.86
C LEU A 397 -46.89 36.51 -10.39
N ASP A 398 -47.46 37.56 -10.98
CA ASP A 398 -47.38 37.75 -12.42
C ASP A 398 -46.07 38.41 -12.82
N ILE A 399 -45.41 37.85 -13.84
CA ILE A 399 -44.16 38.35 -14.40
C ILE A 399 -44.21 38.14 -15.91
N GLU A 400 -44.18 39.24 -16.66
CA GLU A 400 -44.13 39.26 -18.12
C GLU A 400 -42.78 39.80 -18.59
N LEU A 401 -42.34 39.35 -19.76
CA LEU A 401 -41.12 39.81 -20.42
C LEU A 401 -41.58 40.70 -21.57
N ASP A 402 -41.22 41.98 -21.51
CA ASP A 402 -41.50 42.97 -22.56
C ASP A 402 -40.58 42.81 -23.78
#